data_AF-A0AAW5KEM9-F1
#
_entry.id   AF-A0AAW5KEM9-F1
#
_cell.length_a   1.000
_cell.length_b   1.000
_cell.length_c   1.000
_cell.angle_alpha   90.00
_cell.angle_beta   90.00
_cell.angle_gamma   90.00
#
_symmetry.space_group_name_H-M   'P 1'
#
loop_
_entity.id
_entity.type
_entity.pdbx_description
1 polymer ?
#
loop_
_entity_poly.entity_id
_entity_poly.type
_entity_poly.pdbx_seq_one_letter_code
_entity_poly.pdbx_strand_id
1 'polypeptide(L)'
;MELDKLREEIDQIDRELLSLFCRRMEVVAQVGQYKKERGLPVLNQGREDAILARARAQVPPEMGDAACELLSTAIRLSRAYQEEILRG
;
A
#
# COMPACT_ATOMS: atom_id res chain seq x y z
N MET A 1 -32.88 -5.05 -1.22
CA MET A 1 -32.71 -5.97 -0.06
C MET A 1 -31.55 -6.95 -0.20
N GLU A 2 -31.21 -7.49 -1.39
CA GLU A 2 -29.96 -8.26 -1.55
C GLU A 2 -28.76 -7.36 -1.91
N LEU A 3 -28.95 -6.41 -2.84
CA LEU A 3 -27.89 -5.49 -3.25
C LEU A 3 -27.43 -4.54 -2.13
N ASP A 4 -28.36 -4.06 -1.30
CA ASP A 4 -28.05 -3.10 -0.25
C ASP A 4 -27.20 -3.74 0.85
N LYS A 5 -27.47 -5.00 1.21
CA LYS A 5 -26.64 -5.76 2.17
C LYS A 5 -25.23 -6.02 1.64
N LEU A 6 -25.09 -6.36 0.36
CA LEU A 6 -23.78 -6.52 -0.27
C LEU A 6 -23.00 -5.19 -0.27
N ARG A 7 -23.68 -4.06 -0.45
CA ARG A 7 -23.07 -2.73 -0.35
C ARG A 7 -22.65 -2.40 1.08
N GLU A 8 -23.47 -2.71 2.07
CA GLU A 8 -23.11 -2.54 3.48
C GLU A 8 -21.88 -3.37 3.87
N GLU A 9 -21.75 -4.58 3.31
CA GLU A 9 -20.56 -5.43 3.49
C GLU A 9 -19.33 -4.81 2.82
N ILE A 10 -19.46 -4.28 1.59
CA ILE A 10 -18.37 -3.53 0.93
C ILE A 10 -17.97 -2.32 1.75
N ASP A 11 -18.92 -1.53 2.25
CA ASP A 11 -18.63 -0.35 3.07
C ASP A 11 -17.87 -0.73 4.36
N GLN A 12 -18.16 -1.90 4.93
CA GLN A 12 -17.43 -2.43 6.08
C GLN A 12 -16.00 -2.82 5.70
N ILE A 13 -15.81 -3.54 4.58
CA ILE A 13 -14.48 -3.90 4.07
C ILE A 13 -13.67 -2.65 3.77
N ASP A 14 -14.27 -1.63 3.15
CA ASP A 14 -13.60 -0.38 2.81
C ASP A 14 -13.12 0.36 4.07
N ARG A 15 -13.90 0.34 5.15
CA ARG A 15 -13.46 0.88 6.46
C ARG A 15 -12.20 0.16 6.97
N GLU A 16 -12.16 -1.16 6.84
CA GLU A 16 -11.01 -1.98 7.28
C GLU A 16 -9.79 -1.74 6.38
N LEU A 17 -9.98 -1.66 5.07
CA LEU A 17 -8.93 -1.33 4.10
C LEU A 17 -8.32 0.04 4.39
N LEU A 18 -9.15 1.05 4.67
CA LEU A 18 -8.68 2.39 5.04
C LEU A 18 -7.92 2.39 6.37
N SER A 19 -8.41 1.64 7.38
CA SER A 19 -7.70 1.49 8.65
C SER A 19 -6.31 0.88 8.46
N LEU A 20 -6.21 -0.21 7.68
CA LEU A 20 -4.95 -0.87 7.35
C LEU A 20 -4.03 0.04 6.52
N PHE A 21 -4.60 0.80 5.59
CA PHE A 21 -3.85 1.77 4.80
C PHE A 21 -3.25 2.88 5.68
N CYS A 22 -4.01 3.48 6.59
CA CYS A 22 -3.51 4.48 7.52
C CYS A 22 -2.35 3.94 8.36
N ARG A 23 -2.52 2.74 8.96
CA ARG A 23 -1.45 2.07 9.71
C ARG A 23 -0.21 1.81 8.85
N ARG A 24 -0.40 1.42 7.59
CA ARG A 24 0.71 1.26 6.63
C ARG A 24 1.43 2.59 6.39
N MET A 25 0.70 3.70 6.29
CA MET A 25 1.29 5.03 6.07
C MET A 25 2.08 5.55 7.29
N GLU A 26 1.64 5.24 8.51
CA GLU A 26 2.42 5.51 9.73
C GLU A 26 3.78 4.80 9.71
N VAL A 27 3.80 3.52 9.30
CA VAL A 27 5.05 2.76 9.15
C VAL A 27 5.91 3.34 8.04
N VAL A 28 5.30 3.76 6.93
CA VAL A 28 6.00 4.43 5.83
C VAL A 28 6.65 5.74 6.28
N ALA A 29 6.00 6.50 7.18
CA ALA A 29 6.60 7.70 7.77
C ALA A 29 7.88 7.38 8.53
N GLN A 30 7.85 6.34 9.36
CA GLN A 30 9.01 5.87 10.12
C GLN A 30 10.13 5.42 9.17
N VAL A 31 9.81 4.70 8.09
CA VAL A 31 10.77 4.31 7.05
C VAL A 31 11.36 5.54 6.35
N GLY A 32 10.53 6.54 6.03
CA GLY A 32 10.97 7.81 5.43
C GLY A 32 11.95 8.54 6.33
N GLN A 33 11.62 8.69 7.61
CA GLN A 33 12.49 9.33 8.60
C GLN A 33 13.82 8.56 8.75
N TYR A 34 13.76 7.23 8.86
CA TYR A 34 14.95 6.38 8.93
C TYR A 34 15.87 6.58 7.72
N LYS A 35 15.30 6.68 6.51
CA LYS A 35 16.05 6.93 5.27
C LYS A 35 16.63 8.34 5.23
N LYS A 36 15.87 9.35 5.64
CA LYS A 36 16.29 10.76 5.71
C LYS A 36 17.52 10.91 6.59
N GLU A 37 17.50 10.34 7.79
CA GLU A 37 18.63 10.35 8.74
C GLU A 37 19.91 9.70 8.20
N ARG A 38 19.77 8.78 7.24
CA ARG A 38 20.87 7.97 6.70
C ARG A 38 21.23 8.30 5.24
N GLY A 39 20.58 9.31 4.65
CA GLY A 39 20.77 9.67 3.24
C GLY A 39 20.43 8.54 2.25
N LEU A 40 19.50 7.65 2.60
CA LEU A 40 19.11 6.53 1.75
C LEU A 40 18.03 6.94 0.73
N PRO A 41 18.03 6.37 -0.49
CA PRO A 41 17.02 6.69 -1.50
C PRO A 41 15.63 6.16 -1.12
N VAL A 42 14.60 6.89 -1.53
CA VAL A 42 13.19 6.48 -1.37
C VAL A 42 12.87 5.28 -2.27
N LEU A 43 13.25 5.36 -3.55
CA LEU A 43 13.05 4.31 -4.54
C LEU A 43 13.94 3.10 -4.22
N ASN A 44 13.32 1.92 -4.16
CA ASN A 44 14.03 0.65 -4.10
C ASN A 44 13.29 -0.37 -4.97
N GLN A 45 13.71 -0.49 -6.23
CA GLN A 45 13.05 -1.31 -7.23
C GLN A 45 12.92 -2.77 -6.79
N GLY A 46 14.01 -3.37 -6.29
CA GLY A 46 13.99 -4.76 -5.83
C GLY A 46 13.01 -5.02 -4.67
N ARG A 47 12.80 -4.02 -3.80
CA ARG A 47 11.79 -4.12 -2.74
C ARG A 47 10.36 -4.03 -3.31
N GLU A 48 10.13 -3.15 -4.27
CA GLU A 48 8.82 -3.00 -4.94
C GLU A 48 8.46 -4.27 -5.72
N ASP A 49 9.38 -4.79 -6.53
CA ASP A 49 9.19 -6.04 -7.29
C ASP A 49 8.85 -7.21 -6.36
N ALA A 50 9.56 -7.33 -5.23
CA ALA A 50 9.29 -8.36 -4.24
C ALA A 50 7.91 -8.20 -3.56
N ILE A 51 7.38 -6.98 -3.43
CA ILE A 51 6.02 -6.75 -2.91
C ILE A 51 5.00 -7.23 -3.94
N LEU A 52 5.17 -6.87 -5.22
CA LEU A 52 4.23 -7.24 -6.28
C LEU A 52 4.22 -8.75 -6.55
N ALA A 53 5.38 -9.39 -6.56
CA ALA A 53 5.48 -10.84 -6.68
C ALA A 53 4.74 -11.57 -5.54
N ARG A 54 4.90 -11.10 -4.29
CA ARG A 54 4.15 -11.62 -3.14
C ARG A 54 2.66 -11.34 -3.23
N ALA A 55 2.24 -10.20 -3.79
CA ALA A 55 0.82 -9.87 -3.97
C ALA A 55 0.14 -10.91 -4.85
N ARG A 56 0.72 -11.17 -6.02
CA ARG A 56 0.21 -12.14 -7.00
C ARG A 56 0.17 -13.56 -6.44
N ALA A 57 1.15 -13.94 -5.62
CA ALA A 57 1.24 -15.29 -5.05
C ALA A 57 0.25 -15.55 -3.89
N GLN A 58 -0.34 -14.51 -3.29
CA GLN A 58 -1.20 -14.61 -2.11
C GLN A 58 -2.70 -14.54 -2.43
N VAL A 59 -3.06 -14.34 -3.70
CA VAL A 59 -4.45 -14.25 -4.15
C VAL A 59 -4.72 -15.32 -5.21
N PRO A 60 -5.99 -15.66 -5.47
CA PRO A 60 -6.35 -16.50 -6.61
C PRO A 60 -5.79 -15.94 -7.93
N PRO A 61 -5.37 -16.80 -8.90
CA PRO A 61 -4.76 -16.35 -10.15
C PRO A 61 -5.55 -15.27 -10.89
N GLU A 62 -6.88 -15.37 -10.88
CA GLU A 62 -7.81 -14.41 -11.50
C GLU A 62 -7.79 -13.01 -10.86
N MET A 63 -7.32 -12.89 -9.61
CA MET A 63 -7.17 -11.62 -8.89
C MET A 63 -5.73 -11.10 -8.88
N GLY A 64 -4.78 -11.85 -9.45
CA GLY A 64 -3.35 -11.53 -9.37
C GLY A 64 -3.00 -10.14 -9.90
N ASP A 65 -3.55 -9.77 -11.05
CA ASP A 65 -3.32 -8.46 -11.66
C ASP A 65 -3.93 -7.32 -10.82
N ALA A 66 -5.17 -7.51 -10.34
CA ALA A 66 -5.84 -6.53 -9.48
C ALA A 66 -5.11 -6.32 -8.14
N ALA A 67 -4.60 -7.39 -7.54
CA ALA A 67 -3.79 -7.31 -6.32
C ALA A 67 -2.46 -6.57 -6.55
N CYS A 68 -1.82 -6.80 -7.70
CA CYS A 68 -0.64 -6.05 -8.11
C CYS A 68 -0.96 -4.55 -8.27
N GLU A 69 -2.06 -4.19 -8.92
CA GLU A 69 -2.47 -2.79 -9.11
C GLU A 69 -2.75 -2.08 -7.78
N LEU A 70 -3.43 -2.75 -6.86
CA LEU A 70 -3.69 -2.24 -5.51
C LEU A 70 -2.37 -1.90 -4.79
N LEU A 71 -1.42 -2.84 -4.76
CA LEU A 71 -0.15 -2.61 -4.07
C LEU A 71 0.77 -1.64 -4.82
N SER A 72 0.76 -1.62 -6.15
CA SER A 72 1.46 -0.61 -6.95
C SER A 72 0.99 0.80 -6.60
N THR A 73 -0.33 0.98 -6.50
CA THR A 73 -0.92 2.26 -6.07
C THR A 73 -0.51 2.63 -4.65
N ALA A 74 -0.59 1.68 -3.71
CA ALA A 74 -0.16 1.90 -2.33
C ALA A 74 1.33 2.24 -2.22
N ILE A 75 2.20 1.60 -3.01
CA ILE A 75 3.64 1.90 -3.10
C ILE A 75 3.86 3.32 -3.62
N ARG A 76 3.18 3.69 -4.72
CA ARG A 76 3.29 5.04 -5.31
C ARG A 76 2.93 6.13 -4.30
N LEU A 77 1.82 5.96 -3.58
CA LEU A 77 1.41 6.89 -2.52
C LEU A 77 2.44 6.94 -1.38
N SER A 78 3.01 5.80 -1.00
CA SER A 78 4.08 5.76 0.01
C SER A 78 5.36 6.46 -0.39
N ARG A 79 5.74 6.41 -1.67
CA ARG A 79 6.91 7.15 -2.17
C ARG A 79 6.67 8.65 -2.10
N ALA A 80 5.51 9.11 -2.60
CA ALA A 80 5.14 10.52 -2.55
C ALA A 80 5.20 11.05 -1.11
N TYR A 81 4.63 10.31 -0.16
CA TYR A 81 4.66 10.71 1.25
C TYR A 81 6.06 10.69 1.88
N GLN A 82 6.90 9.70 1.53
CA GLN A 82 8.31 9.71 1.95
C GLN A 82 9.07 10.90 1.37
N GLU A 83 8.84 11.25 0.10
CA GLU A 83 9.48 12.41 -0.54
C GLU A 83 9.10 13.72 0.15
N GLU A 84 7.84 13.89 0.57
CA GLU A 84 7.41 15.03 1.38
C GLU A 84 8.19 15.11 2.70
N ILE A 85 8.30 14.00 3.43
CA ILE A 85 9.09 13.92 4.69
C ILE A 85 10.55 14.28 4.46
N LEU A 86 11.14 13.83 3.34
CA LEU A 86 12.53 14.12 2.99
C LEU A 86 12.75 15.61 2.70
N ARG A 87 11.78 16.30 2.08
CA ARG A 87 11.86 17.74 1.76
C ARG A 87 11.78 18.64 2.99
N GLY A 88 11.19 18.18 4.09
CA GLY A 88 11.08 18.93 5.35
C GLY A 88 9.67 19.40 5.61
#